data_AF-R1GSX4-F1
#
_entry.id   AF-R1GSX4-F1
#
_cell.length_a   1.000
_cell.length_b   1.000
_cell.length_c   1.000
_cell.angle_alpha   90.00
_cell.angle_beta   90.00
_cell.angle_gamma   90.00
#
_symmetry.space_group_name_H-M   'P 1'
#
loop_
_entity.id
_entity.type
_entity.pdbx_description
1 polymer ?
#
loop_
_entity_poly.entity_id
_entity_poly.type
_entity_poly.pdbx_seq_one_letter_code
_entity_poly.pdbx_strand_id
1 'polypeptide(L)' 'MVFTLAACSADVGREMAEDDCYQIRNNADREQCFKDVERTFKNY' A
#
# COMPACT_ATOMS: atom_id res chain seq x y z
N MET A 1 18.53 4.18 -19.37
CA MET A 1 17.26 3.47 -19.15
C MET A 1 17.11 3.21 -17.65
N VAL A 2 16.45 4.11 -16.91
CA VAL A 2 16.21 3.96 -15.45
C VAL A 2 14.77 4.38 -15.15
N PHE A 3 13.80 3.73 -15.79
CA PHE A 3 12.37 4.02 -15.59
C PHE A 3 11.50 2.76 -15.48
N THR A 4 12.10 1.60 -15.24
CA THR A 4 11.35 0.33 -15.11
C THR A 4 11.35 -0.26 -13.70
N LEU A 5 12.15 0.27 -12.77
CA LEU A 5 12.27 -0.26 -11.41
C LEU A 5 11.19 0.28 -10.45
N ALA A 6 10.68 1.49 -10.68
CA ALA A 6 9.74 2.14 -9.77
C ALA A 6 8.35 1.45 -9.75
N ALA A 7 7.90 0.94 -10.90
CA ALA A 7 6.60 0.28 -11.02
C ALA A 7 6.56 -1.08 -10.29
N CYS A 8 7.63 -1.88 -10.39
CA CYS A 8 7.72 -3.15 -9.65
C CYS A 8 7.81 -2.95 -8.13
N SER A 9 8.47 -1.87 -7.67
CA SER A 9 8.53 -1.55 -6.24
C SER A 9 7.21 -0.99 -5.70
N ALA A 10 6.39 -0.36 -6.53
CA ALA A 10 5.10 0.17 -6.10
C ALA A 10 4.10 -0.94 -5.80
N ASP A 11 4.01 -1.96 -6.66
CA ASP A 11 3.13 -3.12 -6.42
C ASP A 11 3.56 -3.93 -5.18
N VAL A 12 4.87 -4.22 -5.05
CA VAL A 12 5.41 -4.92 -3.87
C VAL A 12 5.26 -4.08 -2.60
N GLY A 13 5.47 -2.76 -2.70
CA GLY A 13 5.27 -1.82 -1.60
C GLY A 13 3.80 -1.75 -1.16
N ARG A 14 2.86 -1.83 -2.12
CA ARG A 14 1.43 -1.88 -1.82
C ARG A 14 1.07 -3.16 -1.09
N GLU A 15 1.53 -4.31 -1.58
CA GLU A 15 1.25 -5.60 -0.96
C GLU A 15 1.76 -5.67 0.50
N MET A 16 2.98 -5.20 0.75
CA MET A 16 3.51 -5.13 2.13
C MET A 16 2.70 -4.20 3.03
N ALA A 17 2.28 -3.04 2.52
CA ALA A 17 1.48 -2.10 3.29
C ALA A 17 0.05 -2.59 3.55
N GLU A 18 -0.55 -3.34 2.61
CA GLU A 18 -1.83 -4.01 2.79
C GLU A 18 -1.74 -5.11 3.86
N ASP A 19 -0.66 -5.89 3.89
CA ASP A 19 -0.42 -6.92 4.91
C ASP A 19 -0.31 -6.32 6.33
N ASP A 20 0.37 -5.18 6.46
CA ASP A 20 0.39 -4.41 7.71
C ASP A 20 -1.02 -3.96 8.15
N CYS A 21 -1.87 -3.55 7.21
CA CYS A 21 -3.27 -3.21 7.52
C CYS A 21 -4.06 -4.44 8.01
N TYR A 22 -3.82 -5.64 7.47
CA TYR A 22 -4.51 -6.87 7.92
C TYR A 22 -4.18 -7.25 9.37
N GLN A 23 -3.01 -6.85 9.89
CA GLN A 23 -2.63 -7.08 11.29
C GLN A 23 -3.40 -6.17 12.27
N ILE A 24 -4.08 -5.13 11.79
CA ILE A 24 -4.85 -4.22 12.63
C ILE A 24 -6.14 -4.91 13.10
N ARG A 25 -6.29 -5.05 14.42
CA ARG A 25 -7.46 -5.68 15.05
C ARG A 25 -8.72 -4.82 15.04
N ASN A 26 -8.58 -3.50 15.06
CA ASN A 26 -9.71 -2.58 14.98
C ASN A 26 -10.15 -2.42 13.53
N ASN A 27 -11.41 -2.73 13.24
CA ASN A 27 -11.96 -2.63 11.88
C ASN A 27 -11.92 -1.20 11.32
N ALA A 28 -12.15 -0.18 12.16
CA ALA A 28 -12.14 1.21 11.69
C ALA A 28 -10.73 1.67 11.30
N ASP A 29 -9.74 1.34 12.14
CA ASP A 29 -8.34 1.66 11.88
C ASP A 29 -7.80 0.86 10.68
N ARG A 30 -8.26 -0.39 10.51
CA ARG A 30 -7.93 -1.22 9.35
C ARG A 30 -8.47 -0.64 8.05
N GLU A 31 -9.75 -0.24 8.01
CA GLU A 31 -10.31 0.43 6.83
C GLU A 31 -9.60 1.74 6.50
N GLN A 32 -9.24 2.51 7.52
CA GLN A 32 -8.49 3.75 7.34
C GLN A 32 -7.11 3.48 6.74
N CYS A 33 -6.41 2.46 7.24
CA CYS A 33 -5.12 2.01 6.73
C CYS A 33 -5.20 1.66 5.23
N PHE A 34 -6.18 0.85 4.81
CA PHE A 34 -6.35 0.50 3.39
C PHE A 34 -6.60 1.73 2.51
N LYS A 35 -7.39 2.71 2.97
CA LYS A 35 -7.61 3.97 2.23
C LYS A 35 -6.34 4.80 2.09
N ASP A 36 -5.49 4.78 3.10
CA ASP A 36 -4.22 5.52 3.09
C ASP A 36 -3.17 4.84 2.20
N VAL A 37 -3.15 3.50 2.18
CA VAL A 37 -2.37 2.71 1.22
C VAL A 37 -2.85 3.02 -0.21
N GLU A 38 -4.13 2.90 -0.50
CA GLU A 38 -4.69 3.20 -1.81
C GLU A 38 -4.35 4.64 -2.26
N ARG A 39 -4.49 5.63 -1.36
CA ARG A 39 -4.13 7.03 -1.65
C ARG A 39 -2.65 7.20 -2.00
N THR A 40 -1.78 6.48 -1.29
CA THR A 40 -0.33 6.58 -1.46
C THR A 40 0.12 6.01 -2.80
N PHE A 41 -0.46 4.88 -3.21
CA PHE A 41 -0.10 4.21 -4.46
C PHE A 41 -0.90 4.69 -5.68
N LYS A 42 -2.00 5.44 -5.52
CA LYS A 42 -2.77 6.03 -6.64
C LYS A 42 -2.03 7.16 -7.38
N ASN A 43 -0.99 7.72 -6.77
CA ASN A 43 -0.17 8.80 -7.35
C ASN A 43 1.21 8.32 -7.86
N TYR A 44 1.50 7.02 -7.81
CA TYR A 44 2.70 6.38 -8.35
C TYR A 44 2.39 5.70 -9.69
#